data_AF-A0A7L3BDZ4-F1
#
_entry.id   AF-A0A7L3BDZ4-F1
#
_cell.length_a   1.000
_cell.length_b   1.000
_cell.length_c   1.000
_cell.angle_alpha   90.00
_cell.angle_beta   90.00
_cell.angle_gamma   90.00
#
_symmetry.space_group_name_H-M   'P 1'
#
loop_
_entity.id
_entity.type
_entity.pdbx_description
1 polymer ?
#
loop_
_entity_poly.entity_id
_entity_poly.type
_entity_poly.pdbx_seq_one_letter_code
_entity_poly.pdbx_strand_id
1 'polypeptide(L)'
;LQRNKFESLSKVSFMTSRMKSLKYLDMSSNLLHHDGADVQCQWAESLTELDLSSNQLTDAVFECLPANTQKLNLQNNQITSVPKGMAELKSLTELNLASNRLADLPGCSGFMSLEFLNIEMNSILTPSADFFQSCPSVRELQAGHNPFKCSCELQDFIRLERRSGGKLFGWPAAYVCEYPEDLQGTQLKDFHLSELACNTTLLLVTALLLTLVLVAVVAFLCIYLDVPWYVRMTWQWTQTKRRAWHSQPEEQETVLQFHAFISYSERDSLWVKNELIPNLEKGEGCVQLCQHERNFIPGKSIVENIINCIEKSYKSIFVLSPNFVQSEWCHYELYFAHHKLFSENSNSLILILLEPIPPYIIPARYHKLKALMAKRTYLEWPKERSKRALFWANLRAAISINLP
;
A
#
# COMPACT_ATOMS: atom_id res chain seq x y z
N LEU A 1 57.51 -36.94 -3.30
CA LEU A 1 56.71 -38.18 -3.12
C LEU A 1 55.28 -38.03 -3.69
N GLN A 2 55.07 -37.11 -4.64
CA GLN A 2 53.80 -36.96 -5.34
C GLN A 2 53.39 -38.16 -6.20
N ARG A 3 52.08 -38.39 -6.39
CA ARG A 3 51.52 -39.41 -7.31
C ARG A 3 51.89 -40.86 -7.01
N ASN A 4 51.98 -41.22 -5.72
CA ASN A 4 52.39 -42.56 -5.27
C ASN A 4 51.29 -43.33 -4.53
N LYS A 5 50.05 -42.83 -4.52
CA LYS A 5 48.89 -43.45 -3.85
C LYS A 5 49.09 -43.66 -2.34
N PHE A 6 49.83 -42.78 -1.68
CA PHE A 6 49.90 -42.82 -0.21
C PHE A 6 48.53 -42.49 0.38
N GLU A 7 48.09 -43.27 1.36
CA GLU A 7 46.75 -43.14 1.97
C GLU A 7 46.77 -42.52 3.37
N SER A 8 47.81 -42.79 4.16
CA SER A 8 47.85 -42.42 5.58
C SER A 8 48.86 -41.31 5.84
N LEU A 9 48.36 -40.15 6.29
CA LEU A 9 49.20 -39.00 6.62
C LEU A 9 50.11 -39.28 7.83
N SER A 10 49.60 -39.99 8.84
CA SER A 10 50.38 -40.31 10.04
C SER A 10 51.58 -41.21 9.72
N LYS A 11 51.39 -42.23 8.87
CA LYS A 11 52.50 -43.10 8.42
C LYS A 11 53.57 -42.31 7.69
N VAL A 12 53.17 -41.38 6.82
CA VAL A 12 54.11 -40.49 6.11
C VAL A 12 54.88 -39.62 7.09
N SER A 13 54.18 -39.02 8.05
CA SER A 13 54.78 -38.25 9.13
C SER A 13 55.88 -39.06 9.82
N PHE A 14 55.55 -40.26 10.35
CA PHE A 14 56.52 -41.14 11.00
C PHE A 14 57.69 -41.57 10.12
N MET A 15 57.46 -41.87 8.84
CA MET A 15 58.53 -42.22 7.91
C MET A 15 59.54 -41.08 7.73
N THR A 16 59.07 -39.83 7.76
CA THR A 16 59.92 -38.65 7.59
C THR A 16 60.58 -38.17 8.88
N SER A 17 60.06 -38.56 10.06
CA SER A 17 60.56 -38.12 11.39
C SER A 17 62.08 -38.21 11.58
N ARG A 18 62.74 -39.22 11.00
CA ARG A 18 64.19 -39.45 11.16
C ARG A 18 65.04 -38.71 10.14
N MET A 19 64.44 -38.01 9.18
CA MET A 19 65.14 -37.33 8.10
C MET A 19 65.58 -35.91 8.52
N LYS A 20 66.68 -35.81 9.28
CA LYS A 20 67.17 -34.56 9.91
C LYS A 20 67.51 -33.39 8.97
N SER A 21 67.62 -33.65 7.66
CA SER A 21 67.96 -32.63 6.65
C SER A 21 66.80 -32.34 5.69
N LEU A 22 65.63 -32.95 5.91
CA LEU A 22 64.46 -32.76 5.07
C LEU A 22 63.87 -31.37 5.33
N LYS A 23 63.93 -30.49 4.32
CA LYS A 23 63.37 -29.12 4.40
C LYS A 23 62.09 -28.95 3.60
N TYR A 24 62.03 -29.59 2.43
CA TYR A 24 60.90 -29.56 1.52
C TYR A 24 60.36 -30.98 1.32
N LEU A 25 59.06 -31.14 1.47
CA LEU A 25 58.38 -32.40 1.22
C LEU A 25 57.13 -32.19 0.36
N ASP A 26 57.15 -32.80 -0.82
CA ASP A 26 56.00 -32.85 -1.72
C ASP A 26 55.28 -34.20 -1.63
N MET A 27 54.06 -34.18 -1.09
CA MET A 27 53.12 -35.30 -1.01
C MET A 27 51.85 -35.03 -1.82
N SER A 28 51.90 -34.11 -2.78
CA SER A 28 50.74 -33.75 -3.58
C SER A 28 50.22 -34.91 -4.44
N SER A 29 48.95 -34.84 -4.86
CA SER A 29 48.33 -35.83 -5.76
C SER A 29 48.44 -37.27 -5.24
N ASN A 30 48.14 -37.49 -3.97
CA ASN A 30 48.06 -38.81 -3.35
C ASN A 30 46.60 -39.07 -2.89
N LEU A 31 46.39 -40.02 -1.99
CA LEU A 31 45.09 -40.37 -1.44
C LEU A 31 45.07 -40.14 0.09
N LEU A 32 45.88 -39.17 0.54
CA LEU A 32 46.11 -38.95 1.96
C LEU A 32 44.82 -38.53 2.65
N HIS A 33 44.49 -39.23 3.72
CA HIS A 33 43.49 -38.85 4.71
C HIS A 33 44.13 -38.86 6.10
N HIS A 34 43.48 -38.18 7.04
CA HIS A 34 43.87 -38.25 8.44
C HIS A 34 43.31 -39.54 9.06
N ASP A 35 44.17 -40.33 9.72
CA ASP A 35 43.83 -41.67 10.23
C ASP A 35 42.96 -41.66 11.51
N GLY A 36 42.48 -40.49 11.95
CA GLY A 36 41.64 -40.30 13.14
C GLY A 36 42.32 -39.50 14.26
N ALA A 37 41.53 -38.89 15.15
CA ALA A 37 41.98 -37.93 16.16
C ALA A 37 42.98 -38.48 17.20
N ASP A 38 43.04 -39.81 17.38
CA ASP A 38 43.92 -40.45 18.37
C ASP A 38 45.33 -40.75 17.85
N VAL A 39 45.64 -40.40 16.59
CA VAL A 39 46.92 -40.74 15.96
C VAL A 39 47.87 -39.54 15.98
N GLN A 40 48.91 -39.63 16.80
CA GLN A 40 49.91 -38.58 16.92
C GLN A 40 50.83 -38.56 15.70
N CYS A 41 51.05 -37.38 15.11
CA CYS A 41 51.97 -37.19 13.99
C CYS A 41 53.33 -36.69 14.48
N GLN A 42 54.39 -37.24 13.90
CA GLN A 42 55.77 -36.88 14.23
C GLN A 42 56.54 -36.60 12.93
N TRP A 43 56.77 -35.33 12.63
CA TRP A 43 57.48 -34.89 11.42
C TRP A 43 58.96 -34.63 11.70
N ALA A 44 59.75 -34.50 10.62
CA ALA A 44 61.12 -34.01 10.73
C ALA A 44 61.14 -32.56 11.23
N GLU A 45 61.93 -32.27 12.27
CA GLU A 45 62.03 -30.92 12.86
C GLU A 45 62.57 -29.87 11.88
N SER A 46 63.34 -30.30 10.87
CA SER A 46 63.91 -29.45 9.83
C SER A 46 62.94 -29.07 8.71
N LEU A 47 61.71 -29.62 8.72
CA LEU A 47 60.74 -29.43 7.64
C LEU A 47 60.14 -28.02 7.69
N THR A 48 60.32 -27.26 6.61
CA THR A 48 59.86 -25.87 6.48
C THR A 48 58.82 -25.71 5.39
N GLU A 49 58.80 -26.59 4.39
CA GLU A 49 57.87 -26.51 3.27
C GLU A 49 57.19 -27.86 3.05
N LEU A 50 55.87 -27.84 3.04
CA LEU A 50 55.06 -29.05 2.95
C LEU A 50 53.92 -28.85 1.93
N ASP A 51 53.94 -29.67 0.88
CA ASP A 51 52.85 -29.74 -0.10
C ASP A 51 52.00 -31.00 0.12
N LEU A 52 50.74 -30.79 0.51
CA LEU A 52 49.70 -31.80 0.71
C LEU A 52 48.53 -31.60 -0.27
N SER A 53 48.73 -30.86 -1.36
CA SER A 53 47.64 -30.52 -2.29
C SER A 53 47.10 -31.74 -3.05
N SER A 54 45.84 -31.68 -3.49
CA SER A 54 45.18 -32.76 -4.24
C SER A 54 45.20 -34.10 -3.50
N ASN A 55 44.65 -34.11 -2.28
CA ASN A 55 44.48 -35.28 -1.42
C ASN A 55 43.02 -35.38 -0.93
N GLN A 56 42.77 -36.20 0.10
CA GLN A 56 41.44 -36.39 0.70
C GLN A 56 41.41 -35.86 2.14
N LEU A 57 42.16 -34.80 2.41
CA LEU A 57 42.32 -34.24 3.76
C LEU A 57 41.09 -33.43 4.15
N THR A 58 40.70 -33.56 5.42
CA THR A 58 39.63 -32.79 6.07
C THR A 58 40.23 -31.91 7.17
N ASP A 59 39.38 -31.22 7.92
CA ASP A 59 39.75 -30.30 9.01
C ASP A 59 40.69 -30.93 10.07
N ALA A 60 40.66 -32.26 10.24
CA ALA A 60 41.53 -32.96 11.17
C ALA A 60 43.03 -32.89 10.79
N VAL A 61 43.36 -32.53 9.54
CA VAL A 61 44.75 -32.38 9.09
C VAL A 61 45.54 -31.44 10.00
N PHE A 62 44.91 -30.39 10.54
CA PHE A 62 45.56 -29.36 11.34
C PHE A 62 46.10 -29.87 12.69
N GLU A 63 45.65 -31.03 13.17
CA GLU A 63 46.21 -31.71 14.35
C GLU A 63 47.52 -32.44 14.04
N CYS A 64 47.76 -32.71 12.76
CA CYS A 64 48.84 -33.54 12.26
C CYS A 64 49.87 -32.72 11.45
N LEU A 65 49.95 -31.39 11.61
CA LEU A 65 50.90 -30.55 10.87
C LEU A 65 52.23 -30.32 11.62
N PRO A 66 53.36 -30.15 10.92
CA PRO A 66 54.65 -29.83 11.54
C PRO A 66 54.69 -28.38 12.05
N ALA A 67 55.05 -28.17 13.32
CA ALA A 67 55.07 -26.85 13.96
C ALA A 67 56.00 -25.80 13.30
N ASN A 68 57.09 -26.25 12.66
CA ASN A 68 58.11 -25.39 12.05
C ASN A 68 57.82 -25.03 10.57
N THR A 69 56.68 -25.47 10.04
CA THR A 69 56.30 -25.22 8.65
C THR A 69 56.14 -23.72 8.39
N GLN A 70 56.78 -23.24 7.33
CA GLN A 70 56.71 -21.86 6.82
C GLN A 70 55.77 -21.76 5.62
N LYS A 71 55.84 -22.73 4.71
CA LYS A 71 54.96 -22.80 3.54
C LYS A 71 54.14 -24.08 3.56
N LEU A 72 52.82 -23.94 3.54
CA LEU A 72 51.90 -25.06 3.56
C LEU A 72 50.91 -24.97 2.40
N ASN A 73 50.90 -26.00 1.56
CA ASN A 73 49.92 -26.14 0.50
C ASN A 73 48.91 -27.25 0.82
N LEU A 74 47.65 -26.86 1.00
CA LEU A 74 46.49 -27.72 1.25
C LEU A 74 45.42 -27.56 0.16
N GLN A 75 45.80 -27.00 -0.99
CA GLN A 75 44.88 -26.81 -2.11
C GLN A 75 44.21 -28.12 -2.55
N ASN A 76 42.96 -28.04 -3.02
CA ASN A 76 42.24 -29.17 -3.61
C ASN A 76 42.13 -30.35 -2.62
N ASN A 77 41.53 -30.09 -1.46
CA ASN A 77 41.21 -31.06 -0.42
C ASN A 77 39.72 -30.90 -0.04
N GLN A 78 39.30 -31.45 1.11
CA GLN A 78 37.92 -31.44 1.58
C GLN A 78 37.78 -30.64 2.88
N ILE A 79 38.59 -29.61 3.06
CA ILE A 79 38.62 -28.78 4.28
C ILE A 79 37.39 -27.85 4.27
N THR A 80 36.60 -27.91 5.33
CA THR A 80 35.41 -27.08 5.56
C THR A 80 35.66 -25.93 6.53
N SER A 81 36.64 -26.08 7.42
CA SER A 81 36.99 -25.05 8.38
C SER A 81 38.44 -25.17 8.85
N VAL A 82 38.98 -24.07 9.35
CA VAL A 82 40.26 -24.08 10.07
C VAL A 82 39.96 -24.01 11.58
N PRO A 83 40.26 -25.07 12.35
CA PRO A 83 39.87 -25.16 13.75
C PRO A 83 40.61 -24.14 14.63
N LYS A 84 39.89 -23.58 15.61
CA LYS A 84 40.47 -22.72 16.65
C LYS A 84 41.17 -23.60 17.69
N GLY A 85 42.40 -23.25 18.08
CA GLY A 85 43.14 -23.96 19.13
C GLY A 85 43.92 -25.20 18.66
N MET A 86 44.17 -25.34 17.36
CA MET A 86 45.13 -26.31 16.80
C MET A 86 46.59 -26.00 17.19
N ALA A 87 47.52 -26.91 16.87
CA ALA A 87 48.95 -26.69 17.06
C ALA A 87 49.37 -25.33 16.48
N GLU A 88 50.04 -24.50 17.30
CA GLU A 88 50.43 -23.15 16.91
C GLU A 88 51.53 -23.20 15.83
N LEU A 89 51.16 -23.07 14.55
CA LEU A 89 52.11 -22.96 13.44
C LEU A 89 52.67 -21.53 13.37
N LYS A 90 53.41 -21.14 14.40
CA LYS A 90 53.94 -19.78 14.59
C LYS A 90 54.87 -19.32 13.47
N SER A 91 55.51 -20.27 12.80
CA SER A 91 56.45 -20.02 11.71
C SER A 91 55.78 -19.91 10.34
N LEU A 92 54.48 -20.17 10.23
CA LEU A 92 53.78 -20.21 8.96
C LEU A 92 53.64 -18.81 8.36
N THR A 93 54.17 -18.63 7.16
CA THR A 93 54.13 -17.37 6.39
C THR A 93 53.25 -17.47 5.15
N GLU A 94 53.14 -18.65 4.53
CA GLU A 94 52.34 -18.89 3.33
C GLU A 94 51.40 -20.08 3.53
N LEU A 95 50.09 -19.84 3.35
CA LEU A 95 49.06 -20.87 3.45
C LEU A 95 48.18 -20.86 2.20
N ASN A 96 48.14 -21.98 1.49
CA ASN A 96 47.24 -22.18 0.36
C ASN A 96 46.14 -23.19 0.74
N LEU A 97 44.90 -22.72 0.75
CA LEU A 97 43.66 -23.45 1.00
C LEU A 97 42.68 -23.32 -0.19
N ALA A 98 43.18 -22.96 -1.38
CA ALA A 98 42.35 -22.84 -2.57
C ALA A 98 41.64 -24.15 -2.92
N SER A 99 40.47 -24.06 -3.59
CA SER A 99 39.71 -25.24 -4.03
C SER A 99 39.36 -26.20 -2.88
N ASN A 100 38.89 -25.65 -1.75
CA ASN A 100 38.35 -26.42 -0.61
C ASN A 100 36.86 -26.09 -0.46
N ARG A 101 36.29 -26.27 0.74
CA ARG A 101 34.87 -26.05 1.04
C ARG A 101 34.69 -25.07 2.21
N LEU A 102 35.60 -24.12 2.37
CA LEU A 102 35.55 -23.12 3.44
C LEU A 102 34.31 -22.25 3.29
N ALA A 103 33.56 -22.07 4.39
CA ALA A 103 32.39 -21.19 4.43
C ALA A 103 32.72 -19.76 4.90
N ASP A 104 33.88 -19.56 5.55
CA ASP A 104 34.32 -18.27 6.09
C ASP A 104 35.86 -18.18 6.11
N LEU A 105 36.37 -16.98 6.33
CA LEU A 105 37.80 -16.70 6.50
C LEU A 105 38.33 -17.34 7.80
N PRO A 106 39.51 -17.98 7.77
CA PRO A 106 40.12 -18.52 8.98
C PRO A 106 40.63 -17.40 9.90
N GLY A 107 40.57 -17.62 11.22
CA GLY A 107 41.25 -16.73 12.17
C GLY A 107 42.76 -16.98 12.20
N CYS A 108 43.56 -15.94 12.49
CA CYS A 108 45.03 -16.07 12.52
C CYS A 108 45.62 -16.43 13.89
N SER A 109 44.81 -16.77 14.89
CA SER A 109 45.31 -17.13 16.23
C SER A 109 46.32 -18.29 16.20
N GLY A 110 46.18 -19.23 15.26
CA GLY A 110 47.12 -20.34 15.05
C GLY A 110 48.27 -20.03 14.08
N PHE A 111 48.24 -18.89 13.37
CA PHE A 111 49.17 -18.53 12.28
C PHE A 111 49.61 -17.05 12.40
N MET A 112 50.16 -16.67 13.55
CA MET A 112 50.42 -15.25 13.87
C MET A 112 51.38 -14.53 12.90
N SER A 113 52.23 -15.29 12.20
CA SER A 113 53.22 -14.77 11.23
C SER A 113 52.76 -14.86 9.78
N LEU A 114 51.49 -15.21 9.52
CA LEU A 114 50.99 -15.44 8.17
C LEU A 114 51.04 -14.14 7.35
N GLU A 115 51.70 -14.19 6.19
CA GLU A 115 51.84 -13.07 5.27
C GLU A 115 50.96 -13.24 4.02
N PHE A 116 50.81 -14.48 3.53
CA PHE A 116 50.06 -14.81 2.31
C PHE A 116 49.02 -15.89 2.60
N LEU A 117 47.76 -15.61 2.27
CA LEU A 117 46.66 -16.55 2.39
C LEU A 117 45.93 -16.66 1.05
N ASN A 118 45.89 -17.87 0.48
CA ASN A 118 45.03 -18.19 -0.65
C ASN A 118 43.86 -19.07 -0.22
N ILE A 119 42.64 -18.62 -0.49
CA ILE A 119 41.36 -19.27 -0.21
C ILE A 119 40.42 -19.14 -1.42
N GLU A 120 40.96 -18.99 -2.62
CA GLU A 120 40.18 -18.94 -3.85
C GLU A 120 39.36 -20.22 -4.07
N MET A 121 38.26 -20.13 -4.81
CA MET A 121 37.43 -21.30 -5.15
C MET A 121 36.96 -22.09 -3.93
N ASN A 122 36.46 -21.39 -2.91
CA ASN A 122 35.81 -21.97 -1.73
C ASN A 122 34.31 -21.62 -1.76
N SER A 123 33.62 -21.78 -0.63
CA SER A 123 32.18 -21.55 -0.48
C SER A 123 31.88 -20.31 0.38
N ILE A 124 32.73 -19.28 0.32
CA ILE A 124 32.61 -18.10 1.18
C ILE A 124 31.55 -17.15 0.62
N LEU A 125 30.50 -16.90 1.41
CA LEU A 125 29.38 -16.04 1.02
C LEU A 125 29.59 -14.59 1.48
N THR A 126 29.91 -14.39 2.76
CA THR A 126 29.98 -13.09 3.44
C THR A 126 31.19 -13.07 4.39
N PRO A 127 32.40 -12.79 3.86
CA PRO A 127 33.62 -12.74 4.67
C PRO A 127 33.58 -11.61 5.71
N SER A 128 34.16 -11.87 6.88
CA SER A 128 34.26 -10.86 7.95
C SER A 128 35.10 -9.63 7.53
N ALA A 129 34.57 -8.45 7.83
CA ALA A 129 35.24 -7.17 7.54
C ALA A 129 36.41 -6.86 8.49
N ASP A 130 36.55 -7.59 9.60
CA ASP A 130 37.61 -7.35 10.59
C ASP A 130 38.80 -8.30 10.43
N PHE A 131 38.87 -9.04 9.31
CA PHE A 131 39.93 -10.02 9.06
C PHE A 131 41.33 -9.41 9.22
N PHE A 132 41.65 -8.31 8.55
CA PHE A 132 42.98 -7.68 8.67
C PHE A 132 43.26 -7.07 10.05
N GLN A 133 42.24 -6.85 10.89
CA GLN A 133 42.46 -6.47 12.29
C GLN A 133 42.86 -7.68 13.13
N SER A 134 42.24 -8.83 12.87
CA SER A 134 42.56 -10.11 13.53
C SER A 134 43.86 -10.74 12.99
N CYS A 135 44.23 -10.40 11.76
CA CYS A 135 45.34 -10.94 10.99
C CYS A 135 46.25 -9.81 10.45
N PRO A 136 46.92 -9.03 11.31
CA PRO A 136 47.63 -7.82 10.90
C PRO A 136 48.84 -8.09 10.00
N SER A 137 49.48 -9.24 10.16
CA SER A 137 50.68 -9.65 9.41
C SER A 137 50.38 -9.97 7.93
N VAL A 138 49.12 -10.27 7.59
CA VAL A 138 48.73 -10.66 6.23
C VAL A 138 48.90 -9.47 5.30
N ARG A 139 49.70 -9.67 4.26
CA ARG A 139 49.99 -8.69 3.20
C ARG A 139 49.15 -8.91 1.97
N GLU A 140 48.84 -10.16 1.68
CA GLU A 140 48.07 -10.55 0.50
C GLU A 140 47.04 -11.62 0.85
N LEU A 141 45.79 -11.36 0.45
CA LEU A 141 44.68 -12.29 0.58
C LEU A 141 44.09 -12.56 -0.81
N GLN A 142 44.16 -13.81 -1.25
CA GLN A 142 43.52 -14.27 -2.47
C GLN A 142 42.20 -14.93 -2.09
N ALA A 143 41.08 -14.24 -2.30
CA ALA A 143 39.74 -14.72 -1.95
C ALA A 143 38.77 -14.70 -3.14
N GLY A 144 39.30 -14.52 -4.35
CA GLY A 144 38.53 -14.53 -5.58
C GLY A 144 37.81 -15.85 -5.83
N HIS A 145 36.88 -15.84 -6.79
CA HIS A 145 36.13 -17.02 -7.23
C HIS A 145 35.38 -17.74 -6.09
N ASN A 146 34.91 -16.98 -5.10
CA ASN A 146 33.99 -17.46 -4.07
C ASN A 146 32.55 -16.99 -4.41
N PRO A 147 31.51 -17.74 -3.99
CA PRO A 147 30.12 -17.42 -4.30
C PRO A 147 29.59 -16.27 -3.43
N PHE A 148 30.12 -15.05 -3.61
CA PHE A 148 29.80 -13.92 -2.75
C PHE A 148 28.31 -13.58 -2.79
N LYS A 149 27.71 -13.47 -1.61
CA LYS A 149 26.32 -13.01 -1.43
C LYS A 149 26.33 -11.49 -1.25
N CYS A 150 25.91 -10.78 -2.29
CA CYS A 150 25.83 -9.33 -2.33
C CYS A 150 24.63 -8.81 -1.52
N SER A 151 24.87 -8.77 -0.21
CA SER A 151 23.98 -8.23 0.82
C SER A 151 24.59 -6.96 1.44
N CYS A 152 23.86 -6.35 2.37
CA CYS A 152 24.37 -5.21 3.14
C CYS A 152 25.60 -5.54 3.99
N GLU A 153 25.75 -6.78 4.47
CA GLU A 153 26.89 -7.23 5.26
C GLU A 153 28.18 -7.26 4.43
N LEU A 154 28.08 -7.60 3.13
CA LEU A 154 29.24 -7.66 2.24
C LEU A 154 29.86 -6.27 1.98
N GLN A 155 29.11 -5.19 2.18
CA GLN A 155 29.64 -3.84 1.98
C GLN A 155 30.85 -3.55 2.87
N ASP A 156 30.87 -4.08 4.09
CA ASP A 156 32.00 -3.83 5.00
C ASP A 156 33.27 -4.55 4.53
N PHE A 157 33.13 -5.71 3.89
CA PHE A 157 34.25 -6.38 3.21
C PHE A 157 34.75 -5.59 1.99
N ILE A 158 33.86 -4.98 1.20
CA ILE A 158 34.25 -4.11 0.08
C ILE A 158 34.99 -2.86 0.61
N ARG A 159 34.54 -2.30 1.74
CA ARG A 159 35.22 -1.18 2.41
C ARG A 159 36.56 -1.61 3.01
N LEU A 160 36.67 -2.84 3.49
CA LEU A 160 37.91 -3.42 4.02
C LEU A 160 39.02 -3.37 2.98
N GLU A 161 38.74 -3.70 1.72
CA GLU A 161 39.73 -3.64 0.65
C GLU A 161 40.35 -2.24 0.53
N ARG A 162 39.49 -1.20 0.50
CA ARG A 162 39.93 0.20 0.46
C ARG A 162 40.74 0.61 1.71
N ARG A 163 40.34 0.14 2.89
CA ARG A 163 41.02 0.45 4.16
C ARG A 163 42.36 -0.28 4.30
N SER A 164 42.45 -1.49 3.77
CA SER A 164 43.63 -2.34 3.86
C SER A 164 44.78 -1.89 2.96
N GLY A 165 44.50 -1.00 2.00
CA GLY A 165 45.49 -0.50 1.04
C GLY A 165 45.63 -1.36 -0.20
N GLY A 166 44.63 -2.17 -0.54
CA GLY A 166 44.68 -3.02 -1.73
C GLY A 166 45.33 -4.37 -1.48
N LYS A 167 45.00 -5.03 -0.37
CA LYS A 167 45.60 -6.34 0.00
C LYS A 167 44.90 -7.53 -0.68
N LEU A 168 43.75 -7.32 -1.33
CA LEU A 168 43.06 -8.37 -2.07
C LEU A 168 43.69 -8.58 -3.44
N PHE A 169 44.29 -9.75 -3.65
CA PHE A 169 44.86 -10.12 -4.94
C PHE A 169 43.76 -10.37 -5.97
N GLY A 170 43.96 -9.92 -7.21
CA GLY A 170 42.97 -10.13 -8.29
C GLY A 170 41.73 -9.23 -8.20
N TRP A 171 41.71 -8.26 -7.28
CA TRP A 171 40.65 -7.27 -7.21
C TRP A 171 40.67 -6.31 -8.41
N PRO A 172 39.52 -5.97 -9.04
CA PRO A 172 38.16 -6.47 -8.75
C PRO A 172 37.74 -7.69 -9.59
N ALA A 173 38.54 -8.09 -10.58
CA ALA A 173 38.12 -9.03 -11.62
C ALA A 173 37.70 -10.42 -11.08
N ALA A 174 38.35 -10.90 -10.02
CA ALA A 174 38.05 -12.21 -9.42
C ALA A 174 36.90 -12.17 -8.38
N TYR A 175 36.35 -10.98 -8.08
CA TYR A 175 35.37 -10.75 -7.02
C TYR A 175 34.02 -10.35 -7.60
N VAL A 176 33.13 -11.33 -7.70
CA VAL A 176 31.85 -11.20 -8.40
C VAL A 176 30.72 -11.72 -7.51
N CYS A 177 29.57 -11.06 -7.56
CA CYS A 177 28.35 -11.49 -6.90
C CYS A 177 27.83 -12.79 -7.52
N GLU A 178 27.57 -13.79 -6.69
CA GLU A 178 26.84 -15.00 -7.08
C GLU A 178 25.36 -14.89 -6.71
N TYR A 179 25.08 -14.27 -5.57
CA TYR A 179 23.72 -14.07 -5.06
C TYR A 179 23.48 -12.61 -4.69
N PRO A 180 22.23 -12.12 -4.71
CA PRO A 180 21.03 -12.76 -5.26
C PRO A 180 21.05 -12.84 -6.80
N GLU A 181 20.12 -13.61 -7.39
CA GLU A 181 20.05 -13.84 -8.85
C GLU A 181 20.04 -12.54 -9.68
N ASP A 182 19.36 -11.49 -9.19
CA ASP A 182 19.28 -10.19 -9.86
C ASP A 182 20.64 -9.47 -9.99
N LEU A 183 21.60 -9.83 -9.15
CA LEU A 183 22.94 -9.23 -9.09
C LEU A 183 24.04 -10.21 -9.52
N GLN A 184 23.68 -11.41 -9.96
CA GLN A 184 24.65 -12.43 -10.36
C GLN A 184 25.53 -11.91 -11.51
N GLY A 185 26.85 -12.07 -11.38
CA GLY A 185 27.82 -11.60 -12.37
C GLY A 185 28.29 -10.15 -12.20
N THR A 186 27.71 -9.39 -11.26
CA THR A 186 28.17 -8.02 -10.98
C THR A 186 29.47 -8.02 -10.16
N GLN A 187 30.43 -7.15 -10.51
CA GLN A 187 31.69 -7.06 -9.75
C GLN A 187 31.45 -6.39 -8.39
N LEU A 188 32.13 -6.87 -7.34
CA LEU A 188 31.98 -6.32 -5.99
C LEU A 188 32.37 -4.83 -5.90
N LYS A 189 33.23 -4.34 -6.79
CA LYS A 189 33.58 -2.92 -6.87
C LYS A 189 32.41 -2.04 -7.28
N ASP A 190 31.52 -2.55 -8.14
CA ASP A 190 30.40 -1.81 -8.71
C ASP A 190 29.10 -2.01 -7.91
N PHE A 191 29.08 -2.98 -7.00
CA PHE A 191 27.98 -3.23 -6.09
C PHE A 191 27.88 -2.14 -5.01
N HIS A 192 26.76 -1.42 -4.99
CA HIS A 192 26.45 -0.42 -3.96
C HIS A 192 24.96 -0.46 -3.60
N LEU A 193 24.65 -0.69 -2.32
CA LEU A 193 23.31 -0.50 -1.78
C LEU A 193 23.26 0.81 -0.99
N SER A 194 22.12 1.48 -1.01
CA SER A 194 21.91 2.70 -0.22
C SER A 194 21.85 2.38 1.27
N GLU A 195 22.35 3.29 2.12
CA GLU A 195 22.31 3.11 3.58
C GLU A 195 20.87 2.96 4.11
N LEU A 196 19.90 3.58 3.43
CA LEU A 196 18.48 3.45 3.72
C LEU A 196 17.96 2.02 3.49
N ALA A 197 18.45 1.33 2.46
CA ALA A 197 18.07 -0.06 2.18
C ALA A 197 18.68 -1.03 3.20
N CYS A 198 19.87 -0.71 3.73
CA CYS A 198 20.58 -1.57 4.66
C CYS A 198 20.18 -1.39 6.12
N ASN A 199 19.69 -0.21 6.50
CA ASN A 199 19.22 0.03 7.86
C ASN A 199 17.69 -0.12 7.94
N THR A 200 17.24 -1.29 8.39
CA THR A 200 15.82 -1.61 8.57
C THR A 200 15.10 -0.63 9.50
N THR A 201 15.77 -0.12 10.53
CA THR A 201 15.18 0.88 11.45
C THR A 201 14.94 2.21 10.74
N LEU A 202 15.90 2.67 9.94
CA LEU A 202 15.78 3.91 9.18
C LEU A 202 14.70 3.78 8.09
N LEU A 203 14.62 2.62 7.43
CA LEU A 203 13.58 2.31 6.46
C LEU A 203 12.18 2.37 7.09
N LEU A 204 12.00 1.75 8.27
CA LEU A 204 10.72 1.76 8.97
C LEU A 204 10.34 3.17 9.45
N VAL A 205 11.30 3.94 9.98
CA VAL A 205 11.06 5.31 10.43
C VAL A 205 10.68 6.22 9.26
N THR A 206 11.39 6.14 8.15
CA THR A 206 11.09 6.94 6.95
C THR A 206 9.73 6.56 6.34
N ALA A 207 9.40 5.27 6.27
CA ALA A 207 8.08 4.81 5.82
C ALA A 207 6.96 5.31 6.75
N LEU A 208 7.15 5.21 8.08
CA LEU A 208 6.19 5.71 9.06
C LEU A 208 5.94 7.22 8.91
N LEU A 209 7.00 8.02 8.76
CA LEU A 209 6.87 9.46 8.55
C LEU A 209 6.11 9.79 7.25
N LEU A 210 6.43 9.13 6.15
CA LEU A 210 5.73 9.32 4.88
C LEU A 210 4.25 8.94 4.97
N THR A 211 3.93 7.84 5.65
CA THR A 211 2.53 7.43 5.87
C THR A 211 1.78 8.41 6.76
N LEU A 212 2.40 8.95 7.82
CA LEU A 212 1.79 9.97 8.67
C LEU A 212 1.50 11.26 7.90
N VAL A 213 2.43 11.70 7.04
CA VAL A 213 2.22 12.87 6.17
C VAL A 213 1.08 12.61 5.20
N LEU A 214 1.03 11.44 4.57
CA LEU A 214 -0.06 11.07 3.66
C LEU A 214 -1.42 11.10 4.37
N VAL A 215 -1.52 10.52 5.57
CA VAL A 215 -2.74 10.52 6.38
C VAL A 215 -3.15 11.94 6.75
N ALA A 216 -2.21 12.81 7.13
CA ALA A 216 -2.48 14.20 7.44
C ALA A 216 -3.01 14.97 6.22
N VAL A 217 -2.41 14.77 5.04
CA VAL A 217 -2.87 15.39 3.78
C VAL A 217 -4.28 14.92 3.42
N VAL A 218 -4.55 13.61 3.51
CA VAL A 218 -5.88 13.07 3.24
C VAL A 218 -6.91 13.60 4.24
N ALA A 219 -6.59 13.65 5.53
CA ALA A 219 -7.47 14.22 6.55
C ALA A 219 -7.76 15.69 6.29
N PHE A 220 -6.75 16.48 5.93
CA PHE A 220 -6.90 17.89 5.56
C PHE A 220 -7.82 18.06 4.35
N LEU A 221 -7.61 17.28 3.28
CA LEU A 221 -8.47 17.31 2.09
C LEU A 221 -9.91 16.91 2.42
N CYS A 222 -10.10 15.89 3.26
CA CYS A 222 -11.43 15.48 3.71
C CYS A 222 -12.16 16.58 4.48
N ILE A 223 -11.45 17.33 5.34
CA ILE A 223 -12.01 18.47 6.07
C ILE A 223 -12.31 19.62 5.11
N TYR A 224 -11.37 19.95 4.21
CA TYR A 224 -11.50 21.05 3.25
C TYR A 224 -12.64 20.84 2.26
N LEU A 225 -12.88 19.59 1.83
CA LEU A 225 -13.94 19.22 0.89
C LEU A 225 -15.29 18.93 1.59
N ASP A 226 -15.45 19.29 2.86
CA ASP A 226 -16.66 19.06 3.66
C ASP A 226 -17.15 17.59 3.65
N VAL A 227 -16.26 16.61 3.47
CA VAL A 227 -16.60 15.19 3.46
C VAL A 227 -17.35 14.77 4.74
N PRO A 228 -17.01 15.25 5.95
CA PRO A 228 -17.81 14.98 7.15
C PRO A 228 -19.27 15.41 7.04
N TRP A 229 -19.57 16.51 6.33
CA TRP A 229 -20.93 16.95 6.06
C TRP A 229 -21.65 15.98 5.13
N TYR A 230 -21.01 15.57 4.02
CA TYR A 230 -21.55 14.57 3.09
C TYR A 230 -21.76 13.20 3.74
N VAL A 231 -20.85 12.76 4.62
CA VAL A 231 -20.98 11.50 5.37
C VAL A 231 -22.12 11.57 6.38
N ARG A 232 -22.27 12.67 7.13
CA ARG A 232 -23.42 12.87 8.03
C ARG A 232 -24.74 12.91 7.28
N MET A 233 -24.77 13.57 6.12
CA MET A 233 -25.94 13.65 5.25
C MET A 233 -26.34 12.28 4.70
N THR A 234 -25.38 11.49 4.21
CA THR A 234 -25.63 10.12 3.71
C THR A 234 -26.00 9.15 4.83
N TRP A 235 -25.42 9.28 6.02
CA TRP A 235 -25.83 8.51 7.21
C TRP A 235 -27.28 8.83 7.62
N GLN A 236 -27.65 10.11 7.69
CA GLN A 236 -29.03 10.52 7.96
C GLN A 236 -29.99 10.02 6.88
N TRP A 237 -29.60 10.10 5.60
CA TRP A 237 -30.39 9.61 4.47
C TRP A 237 -30.58 8.10 4.47
N THR A 238 -29.54 7.33 4.80
CA THR A 238 -29.67 5.87 4.95
C THR A 238 -30.51 5.51 6.16
N GLN A 239 -30.41 6.25 7.27
CA GLN A 239 -31.23 6.03 8.46
C GLN A 239 -32.70 6.34 8.21
N THR A 240 -33.03 7.41 7.47
CA THR A 240 -34.41 7.72 7.06
C THR A 240 -34.94 6.71 6.05
N LYS A 241 -34.12 6.27 5.08
CA LYS A 241 -34.51 5.20 4.14
C LYS A 241 -34.75 3.86 4.85
N ARG A 242 -33.96 3.54 5.87
CA ARG A 242 -34.13 2.32 6.70
C ARG A 242 -35.36 2.40 7.60
N ARG A 243 -35.69 3.59 8.12
CA ARG A 243 -36.97 3.85 8.83
C ARG A 243 -38.16 3.73 7.89
N ALA A 244 -38.10 4.34 6.71
CA ALA A 244 -39.13 4.20 5.67
C ALA A 244 -39.30 2.76 5.17
N TRP A 245 -38.26 1.94 5.25
CA TRP A 245 -38.32 0.53 4.89
C TRP A 245 -38.85 -0.38 6.01
N HIS A 246 -38.64 -0.01 7.28
CA HIS A 246 -39.20 -0.72 8.44
C HIS A 246 -40.62 -0.26 8.81
N SER A 247 -41.07 0.89 8.31
CA SER A 247 -42.49 1.21 8.23
C SER A 247 -43.11 0.33 7.14
N GLN A 248 -43.84 -0.71 7.52
CA GLN A 248 -44.68 -1.43 6.56
C GLN A 248 -45.56 -0.40 5.81
N PRO A 249 -45.64 -0.43 4.47
CA PRO A 249 -46.77 0.16 3.80
C PRO A 249 -47.95 -0.74 4.14
N GLU A 250 -48.71 -0.40 5.18
CA GLU A 250 -50.11 -0.79 5.17
C GLU A 250 -50.68 -0.22 3.87
N GLU A 251 -51.20 -1.10 3.03
CA GLU A 251 -52.08 -0.75 1.91
C GLU A 251 -53.34 -0.07 2.48
N GLN A 252 -53.19 1.15 3.00
CA GLN A 252 -54.30 2.08 3.04
C GLN A 252 -54.44 2.57 1.61
N GLU A 253 -55.48 2.09 0.91
CA GLU A 253 -56.07 2.85 -0.18
C GLU A 253 -56.21 4.30 0.32
N THR A 254 -55.39 5.20 -0.21
CA THR A 254 -55.40 6.61 0.20
C THR A 254 -56.74 7.18 -0.26
N VAL A 255 -57.74 7.14 0.62
CA VAL A 255 -59.03 7.79 0.38
C VAL A 255 -58.74 9.27 0.16
N LEU A 256 -58.96 9.74 -1.06
CA LEU A 256 -58.81 11.15 -1.42
C LEU A 256 -59.81 11.96 -0.57
N GLN A 257 -59.31 12.86 0.27
CA GLN A 257 -60.13 13.70 1.15
C GLN A 257 -60.32 15.11 0.57
N PHE A 258 -59.48 15.51 -0.38
CA PHE A 258 -59.51 16.83 -0.98
C PHE A 258 -59.40 16.72 -2.50
N HIS A 259 -60.04 17.66 -3.18
CA HIS A 259 -59.96 17.75 -4.64
C HIS A 259 -58.61 18.34 -5.05
N ALA A 260 -58.10 19.33 -4.31
CA ALA A 260 -56.78 19.89 -4.57
C ALA A 260 -56.08 20.43 -3.32
N PHE A 261 -54.75 20.30 -3.30
CA PHE A 261 -53.86 21.03 -2.40
C PHE A 261 -53.43 22.35 -3.06
N ILE A 262 -53.35 23.44 -2.30
CA ILE A 262 -52.87 24.74 -2.81
C ILE A 262 -51.58 25.15 -2.10
N SER A 263 -50.56 25.49 -2.89
CA SER A 263 -49.31 26.10 -2.44
C SER A 263 -49.13 27.49 -3.05
N TYR A 264 -48.86 28.49 -2.20
CA TYR A 264 -48.70 29.89 -2.57
C TYR A 264 -47.68 30.57 -1.63
N SER A 265 -47.17 31.75 -2.02
CA SER A 265 -46.31 32.56 -1.15
C SER A 265 -47.16 33.38 -0.20
N GLU A 266 -46.74 33.56 1.05
CA GLU A 266 -47.48 34.38 2.04
C GLU A 266 -47.77 35.80 1.52
N ARG A 267 -46.89 36.34 0.66
CA ARG A 267 -47.07 37.65 0.02
C ARG A 267 -48.23 37.70 -0.98
N ASP A 268 -48.62 36.55 -1.53
CA ASP A 268 -49.71 36.41 -2.49
C ASP A 268 -51.00 35.90 -1.82
N SER A 269 -50.99 35.73 -0.49
CA SER A 269 -52.11 35.19 0.30
C SER A 269 -53.40 35.97 0.15
N LEU A 270 -53.32 37.29 -0.04
CA LEU A 270 -54.48 38.17 -0.21
C LEU A 270 -55.32 37.77 -1.43
N TRP A 271 -54.67 37.48 -2.56
CA TRP A 271 -55.35 37.04 -3.79
C TRP A 271 -55.93 35.63 -3.60
N VAL A 272 -55.17 34.72 -2.98
CA VAL A 272 -55.63 33.35 -2.75
C VAL A 272 -56.87 33.31 -1.85
N LYS A 273 -56.87 34.06 -0.74
CA LYS A 273 -57.96 34.09 0.25
C LYS A 273 -59.21 34.82 -0.26
N ASN A 274 -59.06 35.85 -1.09
CA ASN A 274 -60.18 36.68 -1.55
C ASN A 274 -60.73 36.29 -2.93
N GLU A 275 -59.88 35.74 -3.82
CA GLU A 275 -60.26 35.40 -5.19
C GLU A 275 -60.26 33.87 -5.39
N LEU A 276 -59.13 33.18 -5.20
CA LEU A 276 -59.02 31.75 -5.54
C LEU A 276 -59.96 30.86 -4.72
N ILE A 277 -59.88 30.95 -3.40
CA ILE A 277 -60.64 30.09 -2.48
C ILE A 277 -62.14 30.32 -2.62
N PRO A 278 -62.67 31.57 -2.53
CA PRO A 278 -64.11 31.79 -2.62
C PRO A 278 -64.70 31.40 -3.96
N ASN A 279 -63.96 31.57 -5.07
CA ASN A 279 -64.45 31.17 -6.38
C ASN A 279 -64.49 29.64 -6.54
N LEU A 280 -63.63 28.86 -5.88
CA LEU A 280 -63.60 27.40 -5.97
C LEU A 280 -64.52 26.70 -4.95
N GLU A 281 -64.66 27.26 -3.74
CA GLU A 281 -65.49 26.69 -2.67
C GLU A 281 -66.97 27.13 -2.73
N LYS A 282 -67.30 28.25 -3.39
CA LYS A 282 -68.70 28.71 -3.53
C LYS A 282 -69.29 28.33 -4.89
N GLY A 283 -70.45 27.66 -4.89
CA GLY A 283 -71.24 27.33 -6.09
C GLY A 283 -71.75 25.88 -6.11
N GLU A 284 -72.40 25.46 -7.19
CA GLU A 284 -72.72 24.04 -7.44
C GLU A 284 -71.43 23.30 -7.87
N GLY A 285 -71.09 22.20 -7.18
CA GLY A 285 -69.84 21.47 -7.37
C GLY A 285 -68.68 21.98 -6.50
N CYS A 286 -68.90 22.15 -5.19
CA CYS A 286 -67.92 22.67 -4.24
C CYS A 286 -66.62 21.86 -4.24
N VAL A 287 -65.51 22.52 -4.58
CA VAL A 287 -64.16 21.93 -4.55
C VAL A 287 -63.61 22.01 -3.13
N GLN A 288 -63.32 20.87 -2.51
CA GLN A 288 -62.65 20.81 -1.20
C GLN A 288 -61.14 21.01 -1.37
N LEU A 289 -60.60 22.03 -0.71
CA LEU A 289 -59.19 22.43 -0.83
C LEU A 289 -58.41 22.13 0.47
N CYS A 290 -57.22 21.52 0.33
CA CYS A 290 -56.27 21.38 1.45
C CYS A 290 -55.33 22.59 1.48
N GLN A 291 -55.28 23.28 2.61
CA GLN A 291 -54.36 24.41 2.83
C GLN A 291 -53.44 24.10 3.99
N HIS A 292 -52.14 24.33 3.80
CA HIS A 292 -51.15 24.08 4.85
C HIS A 292 -51.35 24.93 6.11
N GLU A 293 -51.98 26.11 6.00
CA GLU A 293 -52.35 26.95 7.15
C GLU A 293 -53.62 26.48 7.88
N ARG A 294 -54.64 26.00 7.16
CA ARG A 294 -55.93 25.61 7.74
C ARG A 294 -55.95 24.18 8.27
N ASN A 295 -55.27 23.28 7.56
CA ASN A 295 -55.28 21.83 7.82
C ASN A 295 -54.00 21.38 8.55
N PHE A 296 -53.40 22.27 9.34
CA PHE A 296 -52.17 22.02 10.09
C PHE A 296 -52.42 21.13 11.31
N ILE A 297 -51.69 20.03 11.43
CA ILE A 297 -51.73 19.13 12.59
C ILE A 297 -50.60 19.51 13.56
N PRO A 298 -50.90 19.99 14.79
CA PRO A 298 -49.89 20.30 15.79
C PRO A 298 -49.05 19.06 16.15
N GLY A 299 -47.73 19.23 16.29
CA GLY A 299 -46.80 18.15 16.64
C GLY A 299 -46.12 17.46 15.46
N LYS A 300 -46.54 17.73 14.21
CA LYS A 300 -45.83 17.32 12.98
C LYS A 300 -45.02 18.48 12.39
N SER A 301 -43.98 18.17 11.62
CA SER A 301 -43.21 19.21 10.92
C SER A 301 -44.05 19.91 9.82
N ILE A 302 -43.69 21.15 9.44
CA ILE A 302 -44.39 21.87 8.36
C ILE A 302 -44.36 21.05 7.06
N VAL A 303 -43.22 20.42 6.78
CA VAL A 303 -43.01 19.55 5.63
C VAL A 303 -43.93 18.32 5.67
N GLU A 304 -44.04 17.64 6.81
CA GLU A 304 -44.93 16.49 6.97
C GLU A 304 -46.41 16.85 6.77
N ASN A 305 -46.83 18.03 7.24
CA ASN A 305 -48.19 18.52 7.04
C ASN A 305 -48.49 18.77 5.54
N ILE A 306 -47.51 19.32 4.81
CA ILE A 306 -47.60 19.51 3.36
C ILE A 306 -47.70 18.16 2.63
N ILE A 307 -46.84 17.19 2.97
CA ILE A 307 -46.85 15.85 2.35
C ILE A 307 -48.21 15.19 2.55
N ASN A 308 -48.73 15.21 3.78
CA ASN A 308 -50.04 14.67 4.09
C ASN A 308 -51.18 15.38 3.32
N CYS A 309 -51.09 16.70 3.10
CA CYS A 309 -52.05 17.41 2.24
C CYS A 309 -51.94 16.96 0.77
N ILE A 310 -50.73 16.75 0.26
CA ILE A 310 -50.50 16.31 -1.13
C ILE A 310 -51.04 14.89 -1.34
N GLU A 311 -50.75 13.95 -0.44
CA GLU A 311 -51.19 12.55 -0.54
C GLU A 311 -52.70 12.40 -0.43
N LYS A 312 -53.37 13.27 0.33
CA LYS A 312 -54.82 13.29 0.49
C LYS A 312 -55.56 14.08 -0.58
N SER A 313 -54.85 14.73 -1.50
CA SER A 313 -55.42 15.59 -2.54
C SER A 313 -55.29 14.96 -3.92
N TYR A 314 -56.34 15.07 -4.75
CA TYR A 314 -56.31 14.55 -6.12
C TYR A 314 -55.37 15.34 -7.04
N LYS A 315 -55.37 16.68 -6.91
CA LYS A 315 -54.46 17.59 -7.63
C LYS A 315 -53.61 18.41 -6.65
N SER A 316 -52.48 18.92 -7.12
CA SER A 316 -51.69 19.94 -6.43
C SER A 316 -51.57 21.19 -7.30
N ILE A 317 -52.03 22.31 -6.77
CA ILE A 317 -52.08 23.61 -7.42
C ILE A 317 -50.96 24.48 -6.86
N PHE A 318 -50.10 24.99 -7.75
CA PHE A 318 -49.05 25.96 -7.40
C PHE A 318 -49.38 27.32 -7.97
N VAL A 319 -49.50 28.31 -7.08
CA VAL A 319 -49.64 29.72 -7.47
C VAL A 319 -48.25 30.30 -7.64
N LEU A 320 -47.82 30.43 -8.88
CA LEU A 320 -46.51 30.92 -9.27
C LEU A 320 -46.53 32.44 -9.42
N SER A 321 -45.61 33.09 -8.70
CA SER A 321 -45.29 34.52 -8.78
C SER A 321 -43.77 34.69 -8.61
N PRO A 322 -43.22 35.88 -8.88
CA PRO A 322 -41.83 36.18 -8.53
C PRO A 322 -41.52 35.96 -7.05
N ASN A 323 -42.47 36.24 -6.15
CA ASN A 323 -42.31 36.01 -4.70
C ASN A 323 -42.19 34.52 -4.38
N PHE A 324 -43.03 33.69 -5.00
CA PHE A 324 -43.04 32.24 -4.76
C PHE A 324 -41.72 31.56 -5.17
N VAL A 325 -41.17 31.95 -6.33
CA VAL A 325 -39.91 31.37 -6.84
C VAL A 325 -38.72 31.74 -5.98
N GLN A 326 -38.71 32.93 -5.39
CA GLN A 326 -37.61 33.41 -4.57
C GLN A 326 -37.62 32.88 -3.13
N SER A 327 -38.80 32.70 -2.52
CA SER A 327 -38.90 32.31 -1.10
C SER A 327 -39.16 30.82 -0.90
N GLU A 328 -40.11 30.25 -1.64
CA GLU A 328 -40.67 28.94 -1.30
C GLU A 328 -40.11 27.81 -2.17
N TRP A 329 -39.86 28.05 -3.46
CA TRP A 329 -39.55 26.99 -4.43
C TRP A 329 -38.38 26.07 -4.02
N CYS A 330 -37.36 26.62 -3.35
CA CYS A 330 -36.21 25.85 -2.88
C CYS A 330 -36.60 24.73 -1.91
N HIS A 331 -37.58 25.00 -1.05
CA HIS A 331 -38.03 24.02 -0.08
C HIS A 331 -38.70 22.85 -0.79
N TYR A 332 -39.51 23.12 -1.81
CA TYR A 332 -40.34 22.09 -2.41
C TYR A 332 -39.69 21.31 -3.56
N GLU A 333 -38.66 21.84 -4.24
CA GLU A 333 -38.02 21.18 -5.39
C GLU A 333 -37.54 19.75 -5.08
N LEU A 334 -36.91 19.55 -3.92
CA LEU A 334 -36.37 18.25 -3.52
C LEU A 334 -37.49 17.29 -3.08
N TYR A 335 -38.56 17.79 -2.45
CA TYR A 335 -39.72 16.98 -2.06
C TYR A 335 -40.55 16.53 -3.28
N PHE A 336 -40.73 17.40 -4.27
CA PHE A 336 -41.45 17.04 -5.48
C PHE A 336 -40.69 16.09 -6.41
N ALA A 337 -39.36 16.09 -6.34
CA ALA A 337 -38.56 15.07 -7.00
C ALA A 337 -38.83 13.67 -6.42
N HIS A 338 -39.22 13.57 -5.15
CA HIS A 338 -39.52 12.31 -4.47
C HIS A 338 -40.91 11.76 -4.83
N HIS A 339 -41.95 12.60 -4.83
CA HIS A 339 -43.34 12.17 -5.11
C HIS A 339 -43.72 12.12 -6.60
N LYS A 340 -42.75 12.21 -7.53
CA LYS A 340 -42.98 12.21 -9.00
C LYS A 340 -44.02 13.24 -9.51
N LEU A 341 -44.34 14.28 -8.73
CA LEU A 341 -45.35 15.29 -9.06
C LEU A 341 -45.08 16.07 -10.36
N PHE A 342 -43.82 16.07 -10.82
CA PHE A 342 -43.36 16.71 -12.05
C PHE A 342 -42.75 15.71 -13.04
N SER A 343 -43.08 14.42 -12.91
CA SER A 343 -42.78 13.43 -13.96
C SER A 343 -43.64 13.71 -15.19
N GLU A 344 -43.11 13.50 -16.40
CA GLU A 344 -43.70 14.05 -17.64
C GLU A 344 -45.13 13.57 -17.99
N ASN A 345 -45.69 12.62 -17.24
CA ASN A 345 -47.05 12.07 -17.42
C ASN A 345 -48.01 12.34 -16.24
N SER A 346 -47.63 13.13 -15.23
CA SER A 346 -48.49 13.33 -14.07
C SER A 346 -49.51 14.46 -14.30
N ASN A 347 -50.74 14.08 -14.68
CA ASN A 347 -51.92 14.97 -14.71
C ASN A 347 -52.29 15.55 -13.33
N SER A 348 -51.55 15.26 -12.26
CA SER A 348 -51.83 15.67 -10.88
C SER A 348 -51.38 17.09 -10.55
N LEU A 349 -50.60 17.74 -11.41
CA LEU A 349 -50.06 19.08 -11.18
C LEU A 349 -50.79 20.15 -12.00
N ILE A 350 -51.20 21.23 -11.33
CA ILE A 350 -51.75 22.43 -11.97
C ILE A 350 -50.88 23.64 -11.57
N LEU A 351 -50.37 24.36 -12.57
CA LEU A 351 -49.60 25.58 -12.35
C LEU A 351 -50.47 26.78 -12.71
N ILE A 352 -50.65 27.71 -11.76
CA ILE A 352 -51.33 29.00 -11.98
C ILE A 352 -50.26 30.08 -12.00
N LEU A 353 -50.13 30.81 -13.10
CA LEU A 353 -49.23 31.95 -13.21
C LEU A 353 -50.00 33.22 -12.82
N LEU A 354 -49.76 33.74 -11.62
CA LEU A 354 -50.43 34.93 -11.10
C LEU A 354 -49.87 36.22 -11.73
N GLU A 355 -48.55 36.27 -11.87
CA GLU A 355 -47.81 37.36 -12.50
C GLU A 355 -46.73 36.79 -13.42
N PRO A 356 -46.41 37.45 -14.55
CA PRO A 356 -45.37 36.98 -15.45
C PRO A 356 -44.02 36.96 -14.74
N ILE A 357 -43.34 35.81 -14.76
CA ILE A 357 -42.03 35.61 -14.12
C ILE A 357 -40.94 35.73 -15.20
N PRO A 358 -40.09 36.76 -15.16
CA PRO A 358 -38.97 36.86 -16.07
C PRO A 358 -37.98 35.69 -15.89
N PRO A 359 -37.39 35.15 -16.98
CA PRO A 359 -36.53 33.97 -16.91
C PRO A 359 -35.30 34.13 -16.01
N TYR A 360 -34.79 35.36 -15.84
CA TYR A 360 -33.64 35.66 -15.00
C TYR A 360 -33.95 35.60 -13.50
N ILE A 361 -35.22 35.70 -13.10
CA ILE A 361 -35.63 35.58 -11.69
C ILE A 361 -35.54 34.14 -11.22
N ILE A 362 -35.69 33.17 -12.13
CA ILE A 362 -35.63 31.74 -11.81
C ILE A 362 -34.16 31.31 -11.66
N PRO A 363 -33.69 30.96 -10.44
CA PRO A 363 -32.32 30.49 -10.21
C PRO A 363 -31.90 29.37 -11.17
N ALA A 364 -30.61 29.35 -11.52
CA ALA A 364 -30.05 28.37 -12.45
C ALA A 364 -30.34 26.92 -12.02
N ARG A 365 -30.31 26.65 -10.71
CA ARG A 365 -30.58 25.35 -10.10
C ARG A 365 -32.00 24.78 -10.35
N TYR A 366 -33.00 25.60 -10.67
CA TYR A 366 -34.40 25.17 -10.82
C TYR A 366 -34.73 24.68 -12.24
N HIS A 367 -34.02 23.65 -12.69
CA HIS A 367 -34.13 23.15 -14.07
C HIS A 367 -35.53 22.61 -14.42
N LYS A 368 -36.21 21.96 -13.47
CA LYS A 368 -37.56 21.42 -13.69
C LYS A 368 -38.61 22.52 -13.88
N LEU A 369 -38.57 23.56 -13.05
CA LEU A 369 -39.47 24.71 -13.20
C LEU A 369 -39.26 25.39 -14.55
N LYS A 370 -37.99 25.60 -14.94
CA LYS A 370 -37.66 26.19 -16.25
C LYS A 370 -38.22 25.36 -17.41
N ALA A 371 -38.10 24.04 -17.34
CA ALA A 371 -38.65 23.14 -18.36
C ALA A 371 -40.19 23.24 -18.46
N LEU A 372 -40.91 23.34 -17.33
CA LEU A 372 -42.38 23.46 -17.31
C LEU A 372 -42.86 24.81 -17.80
N MET A 373 -42.17 25.89 -17.41
CA MET A 373 -42.45 27.23 -17.90
C MET A 373 -42.21 27.32 -19.42
N ALA A 374 -41.20 26.62 -19.95
CA ALA A 374 -40.96 26.55 -21.38
C ALA A 374 -42.06 25.79 -22.15
N LYS A 375 -42.65 24.74 -21.55
CA LYS A 375 -43.74 23.96 -22.15
C LYS A 375 -45.11 24.67 -22.14
N ARG A 376 -45.24 25.83 -21.48
CA ARG A 376 -46.48 26.63 -21.37
C ARG A 376 -47.70 25.85 -20.85
N THR A 377 -47.48 24.86 -20.00
CA THR A 377 -48.55 24.01 -19.41
C THR A 377 -49.14 24.63 -18.14
N TYR A 378 -49.31 25.96 -18.10
CA TYR A 378 -49.82 26.70 -16.93
C TYR A 378 -51.07 27.52 -17.30
N LEU A 379 -51.91 27.79 -16.30
CA LEU A 379 -53.06 28.67 -16.39
C LEU A 379 -52.65 30.09 -16.00
N GLU A 380 -52.65 31.02 -16.95
CA GLU A 380 -52.30 32.42 -16.68
C GLU A 380 -53.51 33.19 -16.14
N TRP A 381 -53.30 33.97 -15.07
CA TRP A 381 -54.34 34.82 -14.50
C TRP A 381 -54.65 36.01 -15.43
N PRO A 382 -55.89 36.14 -15.95
CA PRO A 382 -56.19 37.15 -16.95
C PRO A 382 -56.33 38.56 -16.32
N LYS A 383 -55.65 39.54 -16.94
CA LYS A 383 -55.77 40.96 -16.59
C LYS A 383 -57.17 41.52 -16.87
N GLU A 384 -57.80 41.07 -17.95
CA GLU A 384 -59.15 41.48 -18.34
C GLU A 384 -60.22 40.73 -17.56
N ARG A 385 -61.21 41.44 -16.99
CA ARG A 385 -62.30 40.84 -16.21
C ARG A 385 -63.18 39.88 -17.03
N SER A 386 -63.38 40.17 -18.32
CA SER A 386 -64.18 39.33 -19.23
C SER A 386 -63.62 37.91 -19.40
N LYS A 387 -62.29 37.74 -19.30
CA LYS A 387 -61.60 36.46 -19.46
C LYS A 387 -61.52 35.64 -18.17
N ARG A 388 -61.88 36.22 -17.01
CA ARG A 388 -61.85 35.53 -15.70
C ARG A 388 -62.84 34.38 -15.61
N ALA A 389 -64.02 34.51 -16.23
CA ALA A 389 -65.00 33.44 -16.25
C ALA A 389 -64.45 32.15 -16.91
N LEU A 390 -63.73 32.31 -18.02
CA LEU A 390 -63.09 31.19 -18.73
C LEU A 390 -61.96 30.55 -17.91
N PHE A 391 -61.14 31.37 -17.22
CA PHE A 391 -60.10 30.88 -16.32
C PHE A 391 -60.69 29.96 -15.24
N TRP A 392 -61.77 30.39 -14.58
CA TRP A 392 -62.42 29.60 -13.54
C TRP A 392 -63.06 28.32 -14.08
N ALA A 393 -63.65 28.35 -15.27
CA ALA A 393 -64.20 27.16 -15.91
C ALA A 393 -63.11 26.12 -16.21
N ASN A 394 -61.97 26.56 -16.78
CA ASN A 394 -60.84 25.69 -17.08
C ASN A 394 -60.21 25.10 -15.81
N LEU A 395 -60.06 25.91 -14.76
CA LEU A 395 -59.52 25.45 -13.48
C LEU A 395 -60.44 24.40 -12.83
N ARG A 396 -61.76 24.62 -12.82
CA ARG A 396 -62.71 23.63 -12.30
C ARG A 396 -62.69 22.33 -13.10
N ALA A 397 -62.65 22.41 -14.43
CA ALA A 397 -62.58 21.23 -15.29
C ALA A 397 -61.30 20.41 -15.06
N ALA A 398 -60.18 21.07 -14.71
CA ALA A 398 -58.93 20.38 -14.40
C ALA A 398 -58.94 19.68 -13.02
N ILE A 399 -59.82 20.11 -12.11
CA ILE A 399 -59.91 19.62 -10.73
C ILE A 399 -61.10 18.66 -10.54
N SER A 400 -62.09 18.66 -11.44
CA SER A 400 -63.35 17.93 -11.29
C SER A 400 -63.13 16.41 -11.23
N ILE A 401 -63.37 15.85 -10.05
CA ILE A 401 -63.47 14.42 -9.76
C ILE A 401 -64.57 14.25 -8.71
N ASN A 402 -65.30 13.13 -8.75
CA ASN A 402 -66.22 12.78 -7.67
C ASN A 402 -65.40 12.18 -6.52
N LEU A 403 -65.33 12.88 -5.39
CA LEU A 403 -64.80 12.31 -4.15
C LEU A 403 -65.85 11.36 -3.52
N PRO A 404 -65.42 10.31 -2.82
CA PRO A 404 -66.30 9.36 -2.13
C PRO A 404 -67.05 9.97 -0.94
#